data_AF-A0A3B8T6K3-F1
#
_entry.id   AF-A0A3B8T6K3-F1
#
_cell.length_a   1.000
_cell.length_b   1.000
_cell.length_c   1.000
_cell.angle_alpha   90.00
_cell.angle_beta   90.00
_cell.angle_gamma   90.00
#
_symmetry.space_group_name_H-M   'P 1'
#
loop_
_entity.id
_entity.type
_entity.pdbx_description
1 polymer ?
#
loop_
_entity_poly.entity_id
_entity_poly.type
_entity_poly.pdbx_seq_one_letter_code
_entity_poly.pdbx_strand_id
1 'polypeptide(L)'
;MISVFDMFSVGIGPSSSHTVGPMRAAYAFAEHLSALSHFDKITHVHAELFGSLGQTGKGHGSGKAVILGLSGLEPESIDVATIETLLYNIAKNQRLLLAGTHSIHFAQQGAITFHRRKTLPQHANAMTLRAFVNDTCIHSDTYYSVGGGFIVHDQDFQAVAQRANEALTLAHPYPFSSAKELLAQCNKHGITISTLMLKNEMVLRSEADIKTQLAHIWSVMQACIHRGIETEGILPGGLQVTRRAPGLFRRLQHEQT
;
A
#
# COMPACT_ATOMS: atom_id res chain seq x y z
N MET A 1 1.10 -16.10 -14.41
CA MET A 1 0.63 -14.86 -15.08
C MET A 1 0.61 -13.76 -14.05
N ILE A 2 1.01 -12.55 -14.43
CA ILE A 2 0.80 -11.34 -13.62
C ILE A 2 -0.58 -10.80 -13.99
N SER A 3 -1.45 -10.61 -12.99
CA SER A 3 -2.79 -10.09 -13.21
C SER A 3 -2.77 -8.58 -13.46
N VAL A 4 -3.73 -8.07 -14.24
CA VAL A 4 -3.99 -6.64 -14.37
C VAL A 4 -4.23 -5.98 -13.01
N PHE A 5 -4.79 -6.72 -12.05
CA PHE A 5 -5.04 -6.24 -10.68
C PHE A 5 -3.80 -6.27 -9.79
N ASP A 6 -2.73 -6.99 -10.20
CA ASP A 6 -1.42 -6.87 -9.57
C ASP A 6 -0.69 -5.60 -10.05
N MET A 7 -1.00 -5.14 -11.27
CA MET A 7 -0.43 -3.92 -11.85
C MET A 7 -1.17 -2.66 -11.40
N PHE A 8 -2.50 -2.72 -11.31
CA PHE A 8 -3.36 -1.60 -10.96
C PHE A 8 -4.10 -1.87 -9.65
N SER A 9 -3.54 -1.39 -8.55
CA SER A 9 -4.15 -1.44 -7.22
C SER A 9 -4.56 -0.05 -6.73
N VAL A 10 -5.73 0.06 -6.11
CA VAL A 10 -6.13 1.26 -5.38
C VAL A 10 -5.29 1.38 -4.10
N GLY A 11 -4.95 2.60 -3.71
CA GLY A 11 -4.17 2.86 -2.50
C GLY A 11 -3.95 4.35 -2.29
N ILE A 12 -3.08 4.68 -1.32
CA ILE A 12 -2.73 6.07 -1.01
C ILE A 12 -1.31 6.43 -1.49
N GLY A 13 -1.16 7.68 -1.95
CA GLY A 13 0.15 8.25 -2.26
C GLY A 13 0.93 8.68 -1.02
N PRO A 14 2.22 9.05 -1.17
CA PRO A 14 2.91 9.26 -2.45
C PRO A 14 3.63 8.02 -3.03
N SER A 15 3.74 6.91 -2.30
CA SER A 15 4.56 5.77 -2.75
C SER A 15 3.95 4.41 -2.43
N SER A 16 3.91 3.50 -3.41
CA SER A 16 3.44 2.13 -3.17
C SER A 16 4.35 1.36 -2.22
N SER A 17 5.68 1.51 -2.33
CA SER A 17 6.64 0.79 -1.48
C SER A 17 6.89 1.45 -0.13
N HIS A 18 6.75 2.77 -0.05
CA HIS A 18 7.06 3.53 1.18
C HIS A 18 5.81 4.07 1.89
N THR A 19 4.62 3.94 1.30
CA THR A 19 3.34 4.34 1.93
C THR A 19 2.39 3.15 2.00
N VAL A 20 1.98 2.57 0.86
CA VAL A 20 0.99 1.47 0.83
C VAL A 20 1.52 0.22 1.55
N GLY A 21 2.75 -0.21 1.23
CA GLY A 21 3.38 -1.37 1.88
C GLY A 21 3.46 -1.25 3.40
N PRO A 22 4.09 -0.20 3.96
CA PRO A 22 4.14 0.00 5.41
C PRO A 22 2.76 0.09 6.08
N MET A 23 1.77 0.71 5.41
CA MET A 23 0.40 0.77 5.93
C MET A 23 -0.25 -0.62 5.98
N ARG A 24 -0.16 -1.42 4.91
CA ARG A 24 -0.68 -2.80 4.89
C ARG A 24 -0.01 -3.67 5.96
N ALA A 25 1.30 -3.54 6.15
CA ALA A 25 2.01 -4.32 7.15
C ALA A 25 1.62 -3.92 8.58
N ALA A 26 1.42 -2.62 8.83
CA ALA A 26 0.90 -2.13 10.10
C ALA A 26 -0.55 -2.57 10.36
N TYR A 27 -1.40 -2.57 9.33
CA TYR A 27 -2.77 -3.08 9.41
C TYR A 27 -2.79 -4.57 9.72
N ALA A 28 -2.05 -5.38 8.96
CA ALA A 28 -1.94 -6.83 9.16
C ALA A 28 -1.44 -7.17 10.57
N PHE A 29 -0.48 -6.40 11.09
CA PHE A 29 0.00 -6.56 12.46
C PHE A 29 -1.09 -6.21 13.49
N ALA A 30 -1.81 -5.10 13.32
CA ALA A 30 -2.89 -4.72 14.23
C ALA A 30 -4.04 -5.74 14.23
N GLU A 31 -4.42 -6.26 13.07
CA GLU A 31 -5.40 -7.35 12.92
C GLU A 31 -4.93 -8.65 13.56
N HIS A 32 -3.65 -9.00 13.41
CA HIS A 32 -3.11 -10.18 14.10
C HIS A 32 -3.18 -10.00 15.62
N LEU A 33 -2.80 -8.81 16.13
CA LEU A 33 -2.87 -8.52 17.55
C LEU A 33 -4.31 -8.57 18.09
N SER A 34 -5.31 -8.08 17.33
CA SER A 34 -6.71 -8.06 17.76
C SER A 34 -7.29 -9.46 17.97
N ALA A 35 -6.73 -10.48 17.30
CA ALA A 35 -7.08 -11.87 17.49
C ALA A 35 -6.42 -12.53 18.74
N LEU A 36 -5.46 -11.86 19.39
CA LEU A 36 -4.77 -12.41 20.56
C LEU A 36 -5.58 -12.21 21.85
N SER A 37 -5.55 -13.21 22.73
CA SER A 37 -6.27 -13.21 24.02
C SER A 37 -5.82 -12.12 25.01
N HIS A 38 -4.72 -11.43 24.72
CA HIS A 38 -4.13 -10.39 25.56
C HIS A 38 -4.07 -9.03 24.85
N PHE A 39 -4.82 -8.85 23.77
CA PHE A 39 -4.92 -7.60 23.01
C PHE A 39 -5.20 -6.38 23.91
N ASP A 40 -6.18 -6.50 24.80
CA ASP A 40 -6.58 -5.41 25.71
C ASP A 40 -5.50 -5.04 26.75
N LYS A 41 -4.48 -5.88 26.91
CA LYS A 41 -3.34 -5.63 27.82
C LYS A 41 -2.23 -4.86 27.13
N ILE A 42 -2.25 -4.72 25.81
CA ILE A 42 -1.23 -3.98 25.06
C ILE A 42 -1.22 -2.53 25.54
N THR A 43 -0.06 -2.06 25.95
CA THR A 43 0.15 -0.71 26.49
C THR A 43 0.66 0.25 25.43
N HIS A 44 1.53 -0.23 24.54
CA HIS A 44 2.11 0.55 23.46
C HIS A 44 2.66 -0.35 22.35
N VAL A 45 2.91 0.26 21.19
CA VAL A 45 3.52 -0.37 20.01
C VAL A 45 4.73 0.44 19.58
N HIS A 46 5.78 -0.24 19.13
CA HIS A 46 6.98 0.35 18.55
C HIS A 46 7.18 -0.13 17.12
N ALA A 47 7.51 0.80 16.22
CA ALA A 47 7.82 0.51 14.83
C ALA A 47 9.26 0.86 14.49
N GLU A 48 9.98 -0.07 13.86
CA GLU A 48 11.34 0.12 13.39
C GLU A 48 11.38 -0.02 11.86
N LEU A 49 11.85 1.00 11.16
CA LEU A 49 11.95 1.02 9.70
C LEU A 49 13.42 0.96 9.28
N PHE A 50 13.78 0.01 8.44
CA PHE A 50 15.16 -0.31 8.06
C PHE A 50 15.45 -0.01 6.59
N GLY A 51 16.74 0.07 6.23
CA GLY A 51 17.21 0.23 4.87
C GLY A 51 16.61 1.45 4.16
N SER A 52 16.05 1.26 2.96
CA SER A 52 15.50 2.36 2.17
C SER A 52 14.28 3.01 2.84
N LEU A 53 13.45 2.23 3.56
CA LEU A 53 12.38 2.77 4.40
C LEU A 53 12.93 3.67 5.52
N GLY A 54 14.02 3.26 6.16
CA GLY A 54 14.70 4.06 7.19
C GLY A 54 15.31 5.35 6.63
N GLN A 55 15.83 5.31 5.40
CA GLN A 55 16.49 6.46 4.76
C GLN A 55 15.50 7.51 4.24
N THR A 56 14.50 7.08 3.47
CA THR A 56 13.62 7.99 2.71
C THR A 56 12.19 8.04 3.24
N GLY A 57 11.84 7.17 4.19
CA GLY A 57 10.45 6.99 4.64
C GLY A 57 9.82 8.23 5.28
N LYS A 58 10.61 9.14 5.85
CA LYS A 58 10.08 10.43 6.34
C LYS A 58 9.48 11.28 5.21
N GLY A 59 10.17 11.39 4.07
CA GLY A 59 9.70 12.15 2.91
C GLY A 59 8.54 11.48 2.17
N HIS A 60 8.48 10.15 2.20
CA HIS A 60 7.42 9.36 1.59
C HIS A 60 6.23 9.06 2.52
N GLY A 61 6.23 9.61 3.73
CA GLY A 61 5.13 9.42 4.67
C GLY A 61 5.02 8.02 5.28
N SER A 62 6.08 7.21 5.31
CA SER A 62 6.06 5.86 5.90
C SER A 62 5.64 5.87 7.37
N GLY A 63 6.07 6.89 8.14
CA GLY A 63 5.62 7.03 9.53
C GLY A 63 4.11 7.28 9.63
N LYS A 64 3.56 8.13 8.76
CA LYS A 64 2.11 8.36 8.68
C LYS A 64 1.38 7.07 8.30
N ALA A 65 1.85 6.37 7.28
CA ALA A 65 1.32 5.08 6.84
C ALA A 65 1.25 4.04 7.95
N VAL A 66 2.32 3.91 8.75
CA VAL A 66 2.34 2.99 9.90
C VAL A 66 1.29 3.37 10.94
N ILE A 67 1.15 4.65 11.26
CA ILE A 67 0.13 5.13 12.21
C ILE A 67 -1.28 4.79 11.72
N LEU A 68 -1.56 5.04 10.43
CA LEU A 68 -2.87 4.76 9.84
C LEU A 68 -3.18 3.25 9.83
N GLY A 69 -2.22 2.42 9.43
CA GLY A 69 -2.39 0.96 9.44
C GLY A 69 -2.60 0.41 10.85
N LEU A 70 -1.79 0.85 11.83
CA LEU A 70 -1.98 0.47 13.24
C LEU A 70 -3.35 0.90 13.78
N SER A 71 -3.92 1.98 13.25
CA SER A 71 -5.25 2.45 13.62
C SER A 71 -6.40 1.62 13.02
N GLY A 72 -6.09 0.54 12.29
CA GLY A 72 -7.08 -0.33 11.64
C GLY A 72 -7.59 0.22 10.30
N LEU A 73 -6.84 1.12 9.65
CA LEU A 73 -7.23 1.69 8.36
C LEU A 73 -6.48 0.99 7.21
N GLU A 74 -7.20 0.65 6.14
CA GLU A 74 -6.63 0.06 4.93
C GLU A 74 -6.35 1.11 3.85
N PRO A 75 -5.25 0.99 3.07
CA PRO A 75 -4.92 1.93 2.00
C PRO A 75 -6.02 2.09 0.95
N GLU A 76 -6.79 1.05 0.69
CA GLU A 76 -7.80 0.96 -0.36
C GLU A 76 -9.10 1.68 0.01
N SER A 77 -9.43 1.74 1.30
CA SER A 77 -10.73 2.19 1.82
C SER A 77 -10.65 3.47 2.65
N ILE A 78 -9.45 3.93 3.01
CA ILE A 78 -9.27 5.11 3.84
C ILE A 78 -9.82 6.39 3.20
N ASP A 79 -10.62 7.13 3.97
CA ASP A 79 -10.98 8.49 3.59
C ASP A 79 -9.81 9.45 3.82
N VAL A 80 -9.16 9.83 2.71
CA VAL A 80 -8.02 10.75 2.68
C VAL A 80 -8.31 12.09 3.35
N ALA A 81 -9.58 12.54 3.39
CA ALA A 81 -9.95 13.79 4.05
C ALA A 81 -9.79 13.73 5.59
N THR A 82 -9.88 12.54 6.18
CA THR A 82 -9.78 12.35 7.63
C THR A 82 -8.35 12.23 8.15
N ILE A 83 -7.39 11.93 7.26
CA ILE A 83 -6.00 11.57 7.60
C ILE A 83 -5.32 12.65 8.46
N GLU A 84 -5.35 13.91 8.01
CA GLU A 84 -4.63 14.99 8.72
C GLU A 84 -5.23 15.25 10.12
N THR A 85 -6.55 15.18 10.26
CA THR A 85 -7.24 15.32 11.56
C THR A 85 -6.88 14.17 12.50
N LEU A 86 -6.88 12.93 12.00
CA LEU A 86 -6.51 11.75 12.78
C LEU A 86 -5.05 11.84 13.27
N LEU A 87 -4.12 12.13 12.36
CA LEU A 87 -2.69 12.26 12.69
C LEU A 87 -2.45 13.39 13.70
N TYR A 88 -3.13 14.52 13.54
CA TYR A 88 -3.07 15.63 14.49
C TYR A 88 -3.54 15.21 15.89
N ASN A 89 -4.69 14.52 15.98
CA ASN A 89 -5.23 14.07 17.26
C ASN A 89 -4.32 13.05 17.95
N ILE A 90 -3.74 12.10 17.20
CA ILE A 90 -2.78 11.12 17.75
C ILE A 90 -1.53 11.83 18.26
N ALA A 91 -0.97 12.76 17.48
CA ALA A 91 0.21 13.52 17.90
C ALA A 91 -0.08 14.42 19.11
N LYS A 92 -1.25 15.05 19.18
CA LYS A 92 -1.63 15.91 20.31
C LYS A 92 -1.87 15.12 21.59
N ASN A 93 -2.57 13.99 21.49
CA ASN A 93 -3.00 13.21 22.64
C ASN A 93 -2.00 12.13 23.05
N GLN A 94 -1.00 11.83 22.21
CA GLN A 94 -0.01 10.74 22.42
C GLN A 94 -0.70 9.37 22.61
N ARG A 95 -1.84 9.18 21.94
CA ARG A 95 -2.67 7.97 22.02
C ARG A 95 -3.10 7.54 20.63
N LEU A 96 -3.06 6.23 20.39
CA LEU A 96 -3.49 5.59 19.15
C LEU A 96 -4.58 4.57 19.48
N LEU A 97 -5.58 4.45 18.62
CA LEU A 97 -6.64 3.44 18.74
C LEU A 97 -6.24 2.22 17.92
N LEU A 98 -5.55 1.26 18.55
CA LEU A 98 -5.00 0.07 17.91
C LEU A 98 -6.12 -0.81 17.35
N ALA A 99 -5.97 -1.22 16.09
CA ALA A 99 -6.99 -1.94 15.32
C ALA A 99 -8.39 -1.26 15.38
N GLY A 100 -8.42 0.06 15.57
CA GLY A 100 -9.66 0.84 15.66
C GLY A 100 -10.48 0.61 16.94
N THR A 101 -9.99 -0.16 17.92
CA THR A 101 -10.78 -0.55 19.11
C THR A 101 -10.07 -0.30 20.45
N HIS A 102 -8.76 -0.55 20.56
CA HIS A 102 -8.06 -0.51 21.84
C HIS A 102 -7.12 0.69 21.96
N SER A 103 -7.34 1.54 22.96
CA SER A 103 -6.56 2.78 23.09
C SER A 103 -5.24 2.54 23.80
N ILE A 104 -4.13 2.74 23.09
CA ILE A 104 -2.75 2.54 23.57
C ILE A 104 -1.97 3.85 23.64
N HIS A 105 -0.92 3.88 24.46
CA HIS A 105 0.05 4.97 24.43
C HIS A 105 0.85 4.90 23.13
N PHE A 106 0.98 6.03 22.43
CA PHE A 106 1.75 6.14 21.20
C PHE A 106 2.45 7.50 21.16
N ALA A 107 3.71 7.51 21.58
CA ALA A 107 4.48 8.73 21.69
C ALA A 107 4.84 9.31 20.31
N GLN A 108 4.68 10.62 20.12
CA GLN A 108 5.08 11.32 18.91
C GLN A 108 6.58 11.17 18.65
N GLN A 109 7.39 11.09 19.70
CA GLN A 109 8.82 10.78 19.62
C GLN A 109 9.08 9.40 20.22
N GLY A 110 9.86 8.58 19.51
CA GLY A 110 10.26 7.26 20.01
C GLY A 110 9.29 6.11 19.69
N ALA A 111 8.03 6.36 19.30
CA ALA A 111 7.16 5.26 18.84
C ALA A 111 7.57 4.69 17.47
N ILE A 112 8.24 5.51 16.64
CA ILE A 112 8.74 5.11 15.32
C ILE A 112 10.22 5.45 15.19
N THR A 113 11.05 4.42 14.99
CA THR A 113 12.50 4.53 14.79
C THR A 113 12.85 4.32 13.32
N PHE A 114 13.63 5.27 12.76
CA PHE A 114 14.13 5.19 11.39
C PHE A 114 15.61 4.82 11.37
N HIS A 115 15.91 3.57 11.04
CA HIS A 115 17.27 3.06 10.96
C HIS A 115 17.87 3.31 9.57
N ARG A 116 18.62 4.41 9.43
CA ARG A 116 19.19 4.82 8.13
C ARG A 116 20.33 3.93 7.61
N ARG A 117 21.05 3.28 8.52
CA ARG A 117 22.28 2.52 8.22
C ARG A 117 22.16 1.02 8.47
N LYS A 118 21.05 0.56 9.06
CA LYS A 118 20.80 -0.85 9.34
C LYS A 118 19.82 -1.39 8.30
N THR A 119 20.16 -2.52 7.70
CA THR A 119 19.34 -3.27 6.77
C THR A 119 19.03 -4.64 7.37
N LEU A 120 17.97 -5.29 6.90
CA LEU A 120 17.68 -6.68 7.22
C LEU A 120 18.00 -7.58 6.02
N PRO A 121 18.24 -8.89 6.23
CA PRO A 121 18.84 -9.77 5.21
C PRO A 121 18.00 -9.98 3.94
N GLN A 122 16.67 -10.06 4.07
CA GLN A 122 15.83 -10.50 2.94
C GLN A 122 15.54 -9.39 1.93
N HIS A 123 15.35 -8.14 2.38
CA HIS A 123 14.99 -7.04 1.48
C HIS A 123 15.33 -5.66 2.08
N ALA A 124 15.64 -4.69 1.23
CA ALA A 124 16.05 -3.34 1.64
C ALA A 124 14.92 -2.50 2.26
N ASN A 125 13.67 -2.81 1.93
CA ASN A 125 12.49 -2.21 2.56
C ASN A 125 11.95 -3.16 3.62
N ALA A 126 12.44 -3.03 4.85
CA ALA A 126 12.01 -3.85 5.96
C ALA A 126 11.44 -3.02 7.10
N MET A 127 10.49 -3.59 7.81
CA MET A 127 9.84 -2.98 8.97
C MET A 127 9.59 -4.03 10.04
N THR A 128 9.98 -3.74 11.27
CA THR A 128 9.67 -4.57 12.44
C THR A 128 8.67 -3.84 13.32
N LEU A 129 7.59 -4.50 13.69
CA LEU A 129 6.54 -3.99 14.57
C LEU A 129 6.53 -4.81 15.85
N ARG A 130 6.49 -4.14 16.99
CA ARG A 130 6.56 -4.76 18.32
C ARG A 130 5.43 -4.26 19.21
N ALA A 131 4.74 -5.16 19.89
CA ALA A 131 3.70 -4.83 20.86
C ALA A 131 4.19 -5.15 22.27
N PHE A 132 3.85 -4.28 23.22
CA PHE A 132 4.35 -4.33 24.58
C PHE A 132 3.23 -4.27 25.63
N VAL A 133 3.42 -5.02 26.71
CA VAL A 133 2.69 -4.84 27.97
C VAL A 133 3.67 -4.28 28.98
N ASN A 134 3.52 -3.00 29.33
CA ASN A 134 4.54 -2.24 30.03
C ASN A 134 5.88 -2.37 29.28
N ASP A 135 6.95 -2.83 29.93
CA ASP A 135 8.27 -2.96 29.30
C ASP A 135 8.51 -4.32 28.62
N THR A 136 7.55 -5.24 28.68
CA THR A 136 7.70 -6.59 28.13
C THR A 136 7.15 -6.66 26.71
N CYS A 137 8.02 -6.98 25.75
CA CYS A 137 7.62 -7.28 24.38
C CYS A 137 6.86 -8.61 24.34
N ILE A 138 5.59 -8.58 23.98
CA ILE A 138 4.72 -9.76 23.91
C ILE A 138 4.56 -10.30 22.49
N HIS A 139 4.77 -9.46 21.48
CA HIS A 139 4.66 -9.84 20.07
C HIS A 139 5.60 -9.00 19.21
N SER A 140 6.17 -9.61 18.17
CA SER A 140 7.14 -8.96 17.29
C SER A 140 7.14 -9.61 15.91
N ASP A 141 6.69 -8.88 14.90
CA ASP A 141 6.67 -9.34 13.50
C ASP A 141 7.55 -8.45 12.62
N THR A 142 8.15 -9.06 11.60
CA THR A 142 8.93 -8.35 10.58
C THR A 142 8.30 -8.54 9.22
N TYR A 143 8.14 -7.44 8.48
CA TYR A 143 7.55 -7.39 7.16
C TYR A 143 8.48 -6.72 6.17
N TYR A 144 8.42 -7.15 4.92
CA TYR A 144 9.15 -6.55 3.81
C TYR A 144 8.18 -6.01 2.77
N SER A 145 8.40 -4.76 2.33
CA SER A 145 7.67 -4.20 1.19
C SER A 145 8.43 -4.42 -0.11
N VAL A 146 8.00 -5.39 -0.90
CA VAL A 146 8.74 -5.92 -2.07
C VAL A 146 8.39 -5.22 -3.40
N GLY A 147 7.55 -4.19 -3.37
CA GLY A 147 7.14 -3.42 -4.55
C GLY A 147 5.64 -3.55 -4.85
N GLY A 148 5.07 -2.62 -5.62
CA GLY A 148 3.64 -2.62 -5.97
C GLY A 148 2.66 -2.49 -4.78
N GLY A 149 3.16 -2.18 -3.57
CA GLY A 149 2.35 -2.22 -2.34
C GLY A 149 2.24 -3.61 -1.71
N PHE A 150 2.83 -4.65 -2.31
CA PHE A 150 2.88 -5.98 -1.72
C PHE A 150 3.78 -6.02 -0.49
N ILE A 151 3.34 -6.79 0.50
CA ILE A 151 4.09 -7.07 1.73
C ILE A 151 4.30 -8.56 1.87
N VAL A 152 5.41 -8.93 2.50
CA VAL A 152 5.73 -10.32 2.80
C VAL A 152 6.19 -10.39 4.25
N HIS A 153 5.57 -11.28 5.03
CA HIS A 153 6.01 -11.57 6.39
C HIS A 153 7.33 -12.35 6.36
N ASP A 154 8.26 -12.06 7.28
CA ASP A 154 9.61 -12.63 7.27
C ASP A 154 9.61 -14.17 7.27
N GLN A 155 8.70 -14.78 8.03
CA GLN A 155 8.54 -16.23 8.09
C GLN A 155 8.06 -16.84 6.77
N ASP A 156 7.31 -16.07 5.97
CA ASP A 156 6.74 -16.52 4.69
C ASP A 156 7.61 -16.14 3.48
N PHE A 157 8.74 -15.45 3.69
CA PHE A 157 9.50 -14.83 2.60
C PHE A 157 9.91 -15.82 1.51
N GLN A 158 10.46 -16.97 1.91
CA GLN A 158 10.88 -18.01 0.97
C GLN A 158 9.68 -18.69 0.29
N ALA A 159 8.61 -18.96 1.04
CA ALA A 159 7.41 -19.61 0.53
C ALA A 159 6.67 -18.74 -0.49
N VAL A 160 6.57 -17.43 -0.24
CA VAL A 160 5.96 -16.46 -1.18
C VAL A 160 6.80 -16.32 -2.44
N ALA A 161 8.12 -16.25 -2.33
CA ALA A 161 9.01 -16.22 -3.49
C ALA A 161 8.86 -17.48 -4.36
N GLN A 162 8.73 -18.65 -3.74
CA GLN A 162 8.47 -19.90 -4.45
C GLN A 162 7.09 -19.92 -5.12
N ARG A 163 6.03 -19.52 -4.42
CA ARG A 163 4.67 -19.45 -4.99
C ARG A 163 4.56 -18.46 -6.15
N ALA A 164 5.26 -17.34 -6.09
CA ALA A 164 5.34 -16.40 -7.21
C ALA A 164 5.91 -17.06 -8.47
N ASN A 165 6.95 -17.90 -8.31
CA ASN A 165 7.50 -18.69 -9.42
C ASN A 165 6.50 -19.75 -9.91
N GLU A 166 5.78 -20.43 -9.01
CA GLU A 166 4.75 -21.42 -9.38
C GLU A 166 3.54 -20.77 -10.08
N ALA A 167 3.13 -19.55 -9.68
CA ALA A 167 2.06 -18.81 -10.34
C ALA A 167 2.40 -18.40 -11.79
N LEU A 168 3.70 -18.26 -12.12
CA LEU A 168 4.16 -18.14 -13.50
C LEU A 168 3.96 -19.43 -14.30
N THR A 169 3.87 -20.58 -13.62
CA THR A 169 3.66 -21.91 -14.22
C THR A 169 2.20 -22.37 -14.27
N LEU A 170 1.26 -21.65 -13.64
CA LEU A 170 -0.18 -21.91 -13.81
C LEU A 170 -0.54 -21.93 -15.29
N ALA A 171 -1.30 -22.95 -15.71
CA ALA A 171 -1.73 -23.09 -17.09
C ALA A 171 -2.83 -22.06 -17.41
N HIS A 172 -2.44 -20.96 -18.07
CA HIS A 172 -3.39 -20.01 -18.64
C HIS A 172 -3.75 -20.45 -20.07
N PRO A 173 -4.97 -20.17 -20.57
CA PRO A 173 -5.41 -20.56 -21.91
C PRO A 173 -4.47 -20.13 -23.04
N TYR A 174 -3.87 -18.95 -22.91
CA TYR A 174 -2.96 -18.36 -23.90
C TYR A 174 -1.69 -17.85 -23.23
N PRO A 175 -0.74 -18.74 -22.86
CA PRO A 175 0.50 -18.33 -22.21
C PRO A 175 1.42 -17.63 -23.22
N PHE A 176 2.16 -16.63 -22.74
CA PHE A 176 3.22 -15.95 -23.49
C PHE A 176 4.28 -15.40 -22.53
N SER A 177 5.52 -15.37 -22.97
CA SER A 177 6.69 -14.82 -22.27
C SER A 177 7.40 -13.71 -23.05
N SER A 178 6.99 -13.47 -24.30
CA SER A 178 7.54 -12.44 -25.18
C SER A 178 6.44 -11.78 -26.01
N ALA A 179 6.73 -10.57 -26.52
CA ALA A 179 5.84 -9.89 -27.46
C ALA A 179 5.57 -10.72 -28.73
N LYS A 180 6.58 -11.48 -29.19
CA LYS A 180 6.45 -12.38 -30.36
C LYS A 180 5.44 -13.50 -30.08
N GLU A 181 5.51 -14.12 -28.92
CA GLU A 181 4.56 -15.17 -28.51
C GLU A 181 3.15 -14.62 -28.33
N LEU A 182 3.00 -13.45 -27.71
CA LEU A 182 1.70 -12.78 -27.56
C LEU A 182 1.03 -12.56 -28.92
N LEU A 183 1.76 -11.99 -29.89
CA LEU A 183 1.23 -11.77 -31.24
C LEU A 183 0.92 -13.08 -31.97
N ALA A 184 1.76 -14.12 -31.79
CA ALA A 184 1.50 -15.43 -32.36
C ALA A 184 0.21 -16.06 -31.81
N GLN A 185 -0.06 -15.93 -30.50
CA GLN A 185 -1.30 -16.39 -29.89
C GLN A 185 -2.52 -15.63 -30.43
N CYS A 186 -2.45 -14.30 -30.51
CA CYS A 186 -3.52 -13.47 -31.08
C CYS A 186 -3.84 -13.89 -32.52
N ASN A 187 -2.82 -14.04 -33.37
CA ASN A 187 -3.00 -14.45 -34.76
C ASN A 187 -3.55 -15.87 -34.89
N LYS A 188 -3.02 -16.82 -34.11
CA LYS A 188 -3.46 -18.23 -34.12
C LYS A 188 -4.94 -18.38 -33.75
N HIS A 189 -5.41 -17.56 -32.81
CA HIS A 189 -6.77 -17.67 -32.26
C HIS A 189 -7.74 -16.62 -32.81
N GLY A 190 -7.30 -15.71 -33.67
CA GLY A 190 -8.15 -14.66 -34.24
C GLY A 190 -8.71 -13.69 -33.20
N ILE A 191 -7.95 -13.41 -32.14
CA ILE A 191 -8.39 -12.56 -31.02
C ILE A 191 -7.44 -11.39 -30.79
N THR A 192 -7.98 -10.27 -30.31
CA THR A 192 -7.19 -9.11 -29.89
C THR A 192 -6.41 -9.40 -28.60
N ILE A 193 -5.41 -8.57 -28.29
CA ILE A 193 -4.65 -8.64 -27.03
C ILE A 193 -5.59 -8.51 -25.82
N SER A 194 -6.57 -7.61 -25.86
CA SER A 194 -7.52 -7.41 -24.76
C SER A 194 -8.38 -8.66 -24.51
N THR A 195 -8.89 -9.30 -25.57
CA THR A 195 -9.65 -10.54 -25.45
C THR A 195 -8.79 -11.69 -24.95
N LEU A 196 -7.53 -11.78 -25.40
CA LEU A 196 -6.57 -12.77 -24.90
C LEU A 196 -6.32 -12.57 -23.40
N MET A 197 -6.04 -11.34 -22.97
CA MET A 197 -5.82 -11.03 -21.56
C MET A 197 -7.05 -11.28 -20.70
N LEU A 198 -8.25 -10.93 -21.17
CA LEU A 198 -9.51 -11.23 -20.48
C LEU A 198 -9.67 -12.73 -20.25
N LYS A 199 -9.46 -13.55 -21.30
CA LYS A 199 -9.58 -15.01 -21.18
C LYS A 199 -8.54 -15.62 -20.24
N ASN A 200 -7.34 -15.05 -20.18
CA ASN A 200 -6.34 -15.49 -19.22
C ASN A 200 -6.70 -15.09 -17.78
N GLU A 201 -7.22 -13.87 -17.55
CA GLU A 201 -7.71 -13.44 -16.23
C GLU A 201 -8.90 -14.27 -15.72
N MET A 202 -9.72 -14.76 -16.65
CA MET A 202 -10.89 -15.61 -16.33
C MET A 202 -10.52 -16.94 -15.66
N VAL A 203 -9.23 -17.30 -15.62
CA VAL A 203 -8.72 -18.44 -14.83
C VAL A 203 -8.83 -18.18 -13.33
N LEU A 204 -8.72 -16.91 -12.92
CA LEU A 204 -8.69 -16.51 -11.51
C LEU A 204 -10.04 -15.98 -11.01
N ARG A 205 -10.85 -15.39 -11.90
CA ARG A 205 -12.08 -14.66 -11.53
C ARG A 205 -13.12 -14.73 -12.65
N SER A 206 -14.39 -14.42 -12.36
CA SER A 206 -15.41 -14.36 -13.41
C SER A 206 -15.23 -13.12 -14.31
N GLU A 207 -15.72 -13.18 -15.55
CA GLU A 207 -15.71 -12.01 -16.44
C GLU A 207 -16.46 -10.81 -15.85
N ALA A 208 -17.56 -11.07 -15.12
CA ALA A 208 -18.34 -10.03 -14.46
C ALA A 208 -17.54 -9.32 -13.35
N ASP A 209 -16.80 -10.09 -12.54
CA ASP A 209 -15.96 -9.54 -11.47
C ASP A 209 -14.81 -8.71 -12.07
N ILE A 210 -14.18 -9.22 -13.13
CA ILE A 210 -13.09 -8.52 -13.84
C ILE A 210 -13.58 -7.15 -14.34
N LYS A 211 -14.72 -7.11 -15.04
CA LYS A 211 -15.29 -5.86 -15.55
C LYS A 211 -15.68 -4.89 -14.43
N THR A 212 -16.29 -5.40 -13.36
CA THR A 212 -16.67 -4.59 -12.21
C THR A 212 -15.46 -3.95 -11.54
N GLN A 213 -14.39 -4.73 -11.32
CA GLN A 213 -13.18 -4.26 -10.68
C GLN A 213 -12.40 -3.26 -11.56
N LEU A 214 -12.32 -3.50 -12.88
CA LEU A 214 -11.75 -2.53 -13.81
C LEU A 214 -12.53 -1.21 -13.85
N ALA A 215 -13.87 -1.27 -13.82
CA ALA A 215 -14.71 -0.09 -13.76
C ALA A 215 -14.52 0.69 -12.44
N HIS A 216 -14.31 -0.02 -11.33
CA HIS A 216 -13.96 0.60 -10.05
C HIS A 216 -12.60 1.30 -10.09
N ILE A 217 -11.55 0.67 -10.64
CA ILE A 217 -10.24 1.31 -10.81
C ILE A 217 -10.36 2.58 -11.65
N TRP A 218 -11.13 2.52 -12.74
CA TRP A 218 -11.39 3.67 -13.60
C TRP A 218 -12.10 4.80 -12.84
N SER A 219 -13.13 4.50 -12.04
CA SER A 219 -13.82 5.54 -11.27
C SER A 219 -12.91 6.20 -10.23
N VAL A 220 -12.02 5.44 -9.59
CA VAL A 220 -10.99 5.96 -8.67
C VAL A 220 -10.01 6.86 -9.40
N MET A 221 -9.54 6.49 -10.60
CA MET A 221 -8.66 7.34 -11.42
C MET A 221 -9.34 8.67 -11.77
N GLN A 222 -10.61 8.63 -12.18
CA GLN A 222 -11.40 9.82 -12.48
C GLN A 222 -11.59 10.72 -11.25
N ALA A 223 -11.92 10.15 -10.10
CA ALA A 223 -12.03 10.89 -8.84
C ALA A 223 -10.69 11.52 -8.41
N CYS A 224 -9.57 10.83 -8.65
CA CYS A 224 -8.22 11.35 -8.41
C CYS A 224 -7.90 12.56 -9.30
N ILE A 225 -8.22 12.47 -10.60
CA ILE A 225 -8.08 13.60 -11.54
C ILE A 225 -8.91 14.79 -11.08
N HIS A 226 -10.19 14.57 -10.76
CA HIS A 226 -11.10 15.62 -10.29
C HIS A 226 -10.58 16.32 -9.04
N ARG A 227 -10.14 15.54 -8.04
CA ARG A 227 -9.50 16.09 -6.84
C ARG A 227 -8.24 16.89 -7.18
N GLY A 228 -7.43 16.42 -8.13
CA GLY A 228 -6.20 17.08 -8.56
C GLY A 228 -6.42 18.45 -9.21
N ILE A 229 -7.50 18.61 -9.98
CA ILE A 229 -7.86 19.89 -10.62
C ILE A 229 -8.58 20.85 -9.66
N GLU A 230 -9.11 20.39 -8.53
CA GLU A 230 -9.73 21.25 -7.52
C GLU A 230 -8.77 21.66 -6.40
N THR A 231 -7.80 20.79 -6.07
CA THR A 231 -6.92 21.00 -4.91
C THR A 231 -5.82 22.01 -5.20
N GLU A 232 -5.95 23.21 -4.66
CA GLU A 232 -4.94 24.26 -4.73
C GLU A 232 -3.85 24.15 -3.65
N GLY A 233 -2.89 25.08 -3.67
CA GLY A 233 -1.85 25.21 -2.66
C GLY A 233 -0.49 24.66 -3.07
N ILE A 234 0.35 24.41 -2.07
CA ILE A 234 1.75 24.00 -2.22
C ILE A 234 1.88 22.51 -1.85
N LEU A 235 2.67 21.77 -2.62
CA LEU A 235 2.97 20.37 -2.31
C LEU A 235 3.76 20.26 -0.99
N PRO A 236 3.45 19.26 -0.15
CA PRO A 236 4.25 18.98 1.03
C PRO A 236 5.66 18.54 0.64
N GLY A 237 6.62 18.65 1.57
CA GLY A 237 8.02 18.22 1.36
C GLY A 237 9.06 19.35 1.31
N GLY A 238 8.65 20.60 1.59
CA GLY A 238 9.59 21.71 1.81
C GLY A 238 10.18 22.36 0.55
N LEU A 239 9.88 21.81 -0.63
CA LEU A 239 10.37 22.32 -1.92
C LEU A 239 9.56 23.51 -2.48
N GLN A 240 8.53 23.97 -1.76
CA GLN A 240 7.67 25.11 -2.15
C GLN A 240 7.08 24.99 -3.56
N VAL A 241 6.75 23.76 -3.99
CA VAL A 241 6.22 23.51 -5.33
C VAL A 241 4.72 23.75 -5.37
N THR A 242 4.28 24.76 -6.12
CA THR A 242 2.85 25.06 -6.32
C THR A 242 2.15 23.99 -7.16
N ARG A 243 0.93 23.60 -6.75
CA ARG A 243 0.05 22.75 -7.55
C ARG A 243 -0.43 23.50 -8.80
N ARG A 244 -0.16 22.94 -9.98
CA ARG A 244 -0.44 23.60 -11.27
C ARG A 244 -1.76 23.18 -11.93
N ALA A 245 -2.25 21.99 -11.61
CA ALA A 245 -3.42 21.42 -12.27
C ALA A 245 -4.69 22.30 -12.15
N PRO A 246 -5.03 22.91 -11.01
CA PRO A 246 -6.21 23.77 -10.92
C PRO A 246 -6.16 25.00 -11.82
N GLY A 247 -5.02 25.69 -11.83
CA GLY A 247 -4.81 26.85 -12.70
C GLY A 247 -4.84 26.49 -14.18
N LEU A 248 -4.25 25.36 -14.56
CA LEU A 248 -4.28 24.87 -15.93
C LEU A 248 -5.70 24.49 -16.37
N PHE A 249 -6.45 23.78 -15.53
CA PHE A 249 -7.82 23.37 -15.83
C PHE A 249 -8.74 24.57 -16.09
N ARG A 250 -8.71 25.58 -15.22
CA ARG A 250 -9.49 26.82 -15.42
C ARG A 250 -9.16 27.52 -16.74
N ARG A 251 -7.88 27.58 -17.11
CA ARG A 251 -7.46 28.19 -18.38
C ARG A 251 -8.06 27.45 -19.58
N LEU A 252 -7.93 26.13 -19.60
CA LEU A 252 -8.43 25.30 -20.70
C LEU A 252 -9.96 25.32 -20.82
N GLN A 253 -10.70 25.56 -19.71
CA GLN A 253 -12.16 25.73 -19.75
C GLN A 253 -12.60 27.08 -20.35
N HIS A 254 -11.75 28.10 -20.32
CA HIS A 254 -12.04 29.44 -20.84
C HIS A 254 -11.39 29.72 -22.20
N GLU A 255 -10.52 28.83 -22.69
CA GLU A 255 -10.02 28.86 -24.06
C GLU A 255 -11.18 28.51 -25.01
N GLN A 256 -11.78 29.55 -25.63
CA GLN A 256 -12.67 29.36 -26.77
C GLN A 256 -11.85 28.80 -27.93
N THR A 257 -12.10 27.54 -28.30
CA THR A 257 -11.73 26.99 -29.62
C THR A 257 -12.59 27.59 -30.71
#